data_AF-S9TLP1-F1
#
_entry.id   AF-S9TLP1-F1
#
_cell.length_a   1.000
_cell.length_b   1.000
_cell.length_c   1.000
_cell.angle_alpha   90.00
_cell.angle_beta   90.00
_cell.angle_gamma   90.00
#
_symmetry.space_group_name_H-M   'P 1'
#
loop_
_entity.id
_entity.type
_entity.pdbx_description
1 polymer ?
#
loop_
_entity_poly.entity_id
_entity_poly.type
_entity_poly.pdbx_seq_one_letter_code
_entity_poly.pdbx_strand_id
1 'polypeptide(L)'
;MRRLSPCALASAGIRHYIFSSRYDARASGVHDVSPRDEGDFVYAGGAQVIPGSHPLPLYHPENTVTRPLVSPYLPSPKRPHPYFMHELPELPHFDTTKPIVYTVGTMKERIVAPVFNLKNEVVHTRELDPFIFGFYPHTVEMSKNVAYWLVRCQNFSSMWDYETREIWRRAKKNWPNTGMGMARVSDRKNHSYPWGGHSSPAKPWNMLMPTMDVRTWSKSNRMLVTLKLLQGKLQVVENLTLVEPTQEAYLELCRSMNWDVRHNGGGVLFMDGGSRLAPSSEYDRSFFFGSFFNGRNKLVRPTLLCDEPYDYNRSSSKQKTKGPKGQKNPIPINRFNAYDALTHHLLVITEGALLQLEDELFAHKLSILPPHIRAQLPENGFLDSAVLGDVHPLCRPSRWRPRVGRRRARACSTAPFTITRTNLGPMKERPPTRWTPRMAPCRDTCGPKKLLGKC
;
A
#
# COMPACT_ATOMS: atom_id res chain seq x y z
N MET A 1 -1.06 -7.22 -27.32
CA MET A 1 -1.97 -6.43 -26.46
C MET A 1 -3.22 -7.26 -26.21
N ARG A 2 -3.41 -7.77 -24.99
CA ARG A 2 -4.73 -8.18 -24.50
C ARG A 2 -5.12 -7.13 -23.47
N ARG A 3 -6.18 -6.36 -23.75
CA ARG A 3 -6.84 -5.56 -22.72
C ARG A 3 -7.34 -6.57 -21.67
N LEU A 4 -6.71 -6.62 -20.51
CA LEU A 4 -7.33 -7.25 -19.35
C LEU A 4 -8.51 -6.37 -18.99
N SER A 5 -9.66 -6.74 -19.52
CA SER A 5 -10.94 -6.13 -19.17
C SER A 5 -11.16 -6.37 -17.67
N PRO A 6 -11.34 -5.33 -16.85
CA PRO A 6 -11.70 -5.51 -15.46
C PRO A 6 -13.14 -6.04 -15.42
N CYS A 7 -13.32 -7.27 -14.93
CA CYS A 7 -14.58 -7.76 -14.39
C CYS A 7 -15.84 -7.67 -15.30
N ALA A 8 -15.73 -7.93 -16.60
CA ALA A 8 -16.91 -8.24 -17.44
C ALA A 8 -17.13 -9.75 -17.64
N LEU A 9 -16.19 -10.59 -17.19
CA LEU A 9 -16.21 -12.04 -17.44
C LEU A 9 -16.98 -12.88 -16.41
N ALA A 10 -17.42 -12.30 -15.30
CA ALA A 10 -18.23 -13.04 -14.31
C ALA A 10 -19.72 -13.09 -14.67
N SER A 11 -20.30 -12.08 -15.31
CA SER A 11 -21.74 -12.06 -15.55
C SER A 11 -22.17 -12.81 -16.82
N ALA A 12 -21.35 -12.81 -17.88
CA ALA A 12 -21.70 -13.47 -19.15
C ALA A 12 -21.64 -15.01 -19.06
N GLY A 13 -20.59 -15.57 -18.44
CA GLY A 13 -20.45 -17.02 -18.28
C GLY A 13 -21.45 -17.65 -17.31
N ILE A 14 -21.78 -16.95 -16.22
CA ILE A 14 -22.78 -17.41 -15.25
C ILE A 14 -24.18 -17.39 -15.86
N ARG A 15 -24.53 -16.36 -16.65
CA ARG A 15 -25.80 -16.35 -17.40
C ARG A 15 -25.92 -17.54 -18.35
N HIS A 16 -24.87 -17.84 -19.12
CA HIS A 16 -24.88 -19.03 -19.98
C HIS A 16 -25.03 -20.34 -19.23
N TYR A 17 -24.55 -20.42 -17.98
CA TYR A 17 -24.72 -21.61 -17.15
C TYR A 17 -26.14 -21.75 -16.61
N ILE A 18 -26.75 -20.66 -16.11
CA ILE A 18 -28.14 -20.68 -15.58
C ILE A 18 -29.14 -21.06 -16.68
N PHE A 19 -28.93 -20.61 -17.91
CA PHE A 19 -29.78 -21.00 -19.06
C PHE A 19 -29.36 -22.32 -19.73
N SER A 20 -28.42 -23.07 -19.14
CA SER A 20 -28.05 -24.41 -19.60
C SER A 20 -29.00 -25.45 -19.02
N SER A 21 -29.39 -26.45 -19.81
CA SER A 21 -30.12 -27.62 -19.31
C SER A 21 -29.39 -28.37 -18.19
N ARG A 22 -28.07 -28.14 -18.04
CA ARG A 22 -27.27 -28.70 -16.95
C ARG A 22 -27.54 -28.05 -15.59
N TYR A 23 -28.13 -26.85 -15.56
CA TYR A 23 -28.44 -26.15 -14.31
C TYR A 23 -29.47 -26.94 -13.48
N ASP A 24 -30.57 -27.37 -14.12
CA ASP A 24 -31.66 -28.12 -13.49
C ASP A 24 -31.59 -29.64 -13.70
N ALA A 25 -30.44 -30.16 -14.16
CA ALA A 25 -30.30 -31.58 -14.49
C ALA A 25 -30.45 -32.52 -13.28
N ARG A 26 -30.29 -32.02 -12.05
CA ARG A 26 -30.45 -32.80 -10.82
C ARG A 26 -31.80 -32.50 -10.17
N ALA A 27 -32.80 -33.33 -10.48
CA ALA A 27 -34.17 -33.15 -9.97
C ALA A 27 -34.40 -33.67 -8.54
N SER A 28 -33.57 -34.60 -8.03
CA SER A 28 -33.73 -35.19 -6.70
C SER A 28 -32.40 -35.55 -6.04
N GLY A 29 -32.45 -35.91 -4.75
CA GLY A 29 -31.29 -36.30 -3.96
C GLY A 29 -30.33 -35.16 -3.64
N VAL A 30 -30.76 -33.90 -3.74
CA VAL A 30 -29.99 -32.73 -3.30
C VAL A 30 -30.02 -32.59 -1.78
N HIS A 31 -31.20 -32.85 -1.19
CA HIS A 31 -31.44 -32.80 0.25
C HIS A 31 -31.95 -34.15 0.73
N ASP A 32 -31.55 -34.54 1.92
CA ASP A 32 -32.17 -35.65 2.66
C ASP A 32 -33.56 -35.20 3.14
N VAL A 33 -34.55 -36.09 3.08
CA VAL A 33 -35.95 -35.76 3.44
C VAL A 33 -36.11 -35.57 4.95
N SER A 34 -35.32 -36.31 5.75
CA SER A 34 -35.37 -36.23 7.21
C SER A 34 -34.51 -35.07 7.71
N PRO A 35 -35.10 -34.08 8.41
CA PRO A 35 -34.32 -33.01 9.03
C PRO A 35 -33.49 -33.57 10.19
N ARG A 36 -32.46 -32.82 10.59
CA ARG A 36 -31.67 -33.11 11.77
C ARG A 36 -32.39 -32.64 13.03
N ASP A 37 -32.26 -33.38 14.11
CA ASP A 37 -32.81 -32.98 15.41
C ASP A 37 -32.07 -31.75 16.00
N GLU A 38 -30.82 -31.52 15.58
CA GLU A 38 -30.02 -30.37 16.00
C GLU A 38 -29.95 -29.30 14.89
N GLY A 39 -30.49 -28.12 15.19
CA GLY A 39 -30.27 -26.89 14.41
C GLY A 39 -31.24 -26.63 13.26
N ASP A 40 -31.89 -27.65 12.71
CA ASP A 40 -32.97 -27.45 11.73
C ASP A 40 -34.22 -26.90 12.45
N PHE A 41 -34.93 -25.98 11.80
CA PHE A 41 -36.10 -25.33 12.38
C PHE A 41 -37.19 -25.09 11.33
N VAL A 42 -38.43 -24.91 11.81
CA VAL A 42 -39.59 -24.62 10.97
C VAL A 42 -39.82 -23.11 10.90
N TYR A 43 -40.25 -22.62 9.74
CA TYR A 43 -40.66 -21.24 9.58
C TYR A 43 -42.03 -20.99 10.25
N ALA A 44 -42.04 -20.19 11.32
CA ALA A 44 -43.22 -19.89 12.12
C ALA A 44 -44.06 -18.72 11.57
N GLY A 45 -43.54 -17.95 10.60
CA GLY A 45 -44.26 -16.84 9.95
C GLY A 45 -43.48 -15.52 9.92
N GLY A 46 -44.14 -14.45 9.46
CA GLY A 46 -43.50 -13.16 9.18
C GLY A 46 -42.82 -12.47 10.38
N ALA A 47 -43.21 -12.82 11.61
CA ALA A 47 -42.61 -12.29 12.83
C ALA A 47 -41.29 -13.00 13.22
N GLN A 48 -40.96 -14.15 12.63
CA GLN A 48 -39.75 -14.89 12.96
C GLN A 48 -38.51 -14.22 12.37
N VAL A 49 -37.50 -13.97 13.22
CA VAL A 49 -36.19 -13.48 12.78
C VAL A 49 -35.33 -14.68 12.38
N ILE A 50 -35.05 -14.80 11.08
CA ILE A 50 -34.22 -15.88 10.54
C ILE A 50 -32.74 -15.45 10.57
N PRO A 51 -31.83 -16.20 11.22
CA PRO A 51 -30.40 -15.88 11.22
C PRO A 51 -29.83 -15.77 9.80
N GLY A 52 -29.11 -14.68 9.53
CA GLY A 52 -28.50 -14.42 8.22
C GLY A 52 -29.46 -13.89 7.15
N SER A 53 -30.77 -13.82 7.42
CA SER A 53 -31.72 -13.20 6.48
C SER A 53 -31.52 -11.69 6.41
N HIS A 54 -31.47 -11.16 5.19
CA HIS A 54 -31.34 -9.73 4.94
C HIS A 54 -31.88 -9.37 3.55
N PRO A 55 -32.60 -8.24 3.37
CA PRO A 55 -33.19 -7.88 2.08
C PRO A 55 -32.16 -7.48 1.01
N LEU A 56 -30.99 -6.97 1.43
CA LEU A 56 -29.89 -6.65 0.51
C LEU A 56 -28.97 -7.86 0.28
N PRO A 57 -28.37 -8.01 -0.91
CA PRO A 57 -27.47 -9.11 -1.25
C PRO A 57 -26.09 -8.94 -0.59
N LEU A 58 -26.01 -9.20 0.71
CA LEU A 58 -24.79 -9.10 1.49
C LEU A 58 -23.94 -10.37 1.34
N TYR A 59 -22.85 -10.30 0.56
CA TYR A 59 -21.86 -11.39 0.48
C TYR A 59 -21.10 -11.61 1.81
N HIS A 60 -21.07 -10.59 2.66
CA HIS A 60 -20.49 -10.62 4.00
C HIS A 60 -21.53 -10.06 4.99
N PRO A 61 -22.46 -10.89 5.51
CA PRO A 61 -23.56 -10.44 6.39
C PRO A 61 -23.04 -10.20 7.82
N GLU A 62 -22.10 -9.27 7.96
CA GLU A 62 -21.54 -8.87 9.24
C GLU A 62 -22.45 -7.85 9.95
N ASN A 63 -22.43 -7.85 11.29
CA ASN A 63 -23.15 -6.89 12.13
C ASN A 63 -22.21 -6.29 13.18
N THR A 64 -22.72 -5.39 14.01
CA THR A 64 -21.93 -4.71 15.05
C THR A 64 -21.39 -5.64 16.13
N VAL A 65 -21.93 -6.85 16.25
CA VAL A 65 -21.45 -7.86 17.20
C VAL A 65 -20.28 -8.65 16.60
N THR A 66 -20.42 -9.12 15.36
CA THR A 66 -19.36 -9.89 14.70
C THR A 66 -18.18 -9.01 14.30
N ARG A 67 -18.45 -7.73 14.00
CA ARG A 67 -17.48 -6.72 13.59
C ARG A 67 -17.84 -5.36 14.19
N PRO A 68 -17.45 -5.09 15.45
CA PRO A 68 -17.75 -3.83 16.10
C PRO A 68 -17.13 -2.65 15.38
N LEU A 69 -17.84 -1.53 15.43
CA LEU A 69 -17.39 -0.24 14.92
C LEU A 69 -16.80 0.58 16.08
N VAL A 70 -15.92 1.52 15.75
CA VAL A 70 -15.18 2.34 16.73
C VAL A 70 -15.63 3.81 16.72
N SER A 71 -16.62 4.14 15.88
CA SER A 71 -17.13 5.50 15.74
C SER A 71 -18.17 5.85 16.81
N PRO A 72 -18.33 7.15 17.15
CA PRO A 72 -19.33 7.61 18.12
C PRO A 72 -20.77 7.19 17.80
N TYR A 73 -21.10 7.11 16.50
CA TYR A 73 -22.43 6.75 16.02
C TYR A 73 -22.36 5.58 15.04
N LEU A 74 -23.46 4.85 14.89
CA LEU A 74 -23.61 3.92 13.79
C LEU A 74 -23.77 4.66 12.46
N PRO A 75 -23.17 4.17 11.36
CA PRO A 75 -23.28 4.79 10.05
C PRO A 75 -24.72 4.70 9.55
N SER A 76 -25.45 5.81 9.71
CA SER A 76 -26.84 5.96 9.31
C SER A 76 -26.94 6.84 8.08
N PRO A 77 -27.84 6.56 7.12
CA PRO A 77 -28.04 7.40 5.94
C PRO A 77 -28.51 8.83 6.28
N LYS A 78 -29.02 9.06 7.50
CA LYS A 78 -29.40 10.41 7.97
C LYS A 78 -28.19 11.27 8.37
N ARG A 79 -27.00 10.68 8.46
CA ARG A 79 -25.76 11.37 8.83
C ARG A 79 -24.78 11.33 7.65
N PRO A 80 -24.08 12.44 7.34
CA PRO A 80 -23.05 12.43 6.30
C PRO A 80 -21.88 11.50 6.67
N HIS A 81 -21.54 11.39 7.96
CA HIS A 81 -20.55 10.47 8.51
C HIS A 81 -20.88 10.07 9.96
N PRO A 82 -20.32 8.95 10.46
CA PRO A 82 -20.57 8.47 11.83
C PRO A 82 -19.75 9.16 12.94
N TYR A 83 -18.99 10.21 12.61
CA TYR A 83 -18.18 11.01 13.56
C TYR A 83 -18.87 12.33 13.94
N PHE A 84 -18.29 13.09 14.87
CA PHE A 84 -18.82 14.38 15.32
C PHE A 84 -18.69 15.44 14.21
N MET A 85 -19.67 16.34 14.13
CA MET A 85 -19.69 17.48 13.19
C MET A 85 -19.29 18.80 13.87
N HIS A 86 -19.37 18.83 15.20
CA HIS A 86 -19.02 19.97 16.03
C HIS A 86 -18.04 19.51 17.10
N GLU A 87 -17.30 20.46 17.65
CA GLU A 87 -16.50 20.23 18.85
C GLU A 87 -17.42 19.94 20.04
N LEU A 88 -16.94 19.06 20.91
CA LEU A 88 -17.64 18.68 22.13
C LEU A 88 -17.10 19.52 23.28
N PRO A 89 -17.93 20.27 24.03
CA PRO A 89 -17.45 21.12 25.10
C PRO A 89 -16.79 20.35 26.26
N GLU A 90 -17.12 19.06 26.43
CA GLU A 90 -16.57 18.19 27.45
C GLU A 90 -15.15 17.69 27.18
N LEU A 91 -14.66 17.79 25.93
CA LEU A 91 -13.35 17.28 25.52
C LEU A 91 -12.50 18.39 24.90
N PRO A 92 -11.20 18.47 25.21
CA PRO A 92 -10.30 19.37 24.50
C PRO A 92 -10.37 19.14 22.98
N HIS A 93 -10.47 20.21 22.20
CA HIS A 93 -10.49 20.13 20.74
C HIS A 93 -9.14 20.57 20.17
N PHE A 94 -8.63 19.82 19.21
CA PHE A 94 -7.44 20.19 18.44
C PHE A 94 -7.77 20.31 16.96
N ASP A 95 -7.47 21.47 16.39
CA ASP A 95 -7.58 21.73 14.95
C ASP A 95 -6.51 20.99 14.15
N THR A 96 -6.73 20.88 12.84
CA THR A 96 -5.75 20.33 11.89
C THR A 96 -4.40 21.07 11.91
N THR A 97 -3.31 20.39 11.54
CA THR A 97 -1.97 21.02 11.53
C THR A 97 -1.80 22.00 10.37
N LYS A 98 -2.60 21.81 9.31
CA LYS A 98 -2.61 22.64 8.10
C LYS A 98 -4.03 23.12 7.87
N PRO A 99 -4.23 24.36 7.37
CA PRO A 99 -5.57 24.87 7.15
C PRO A 99 -6.37 23.98 6.18
N ILE A 100 -7.65 23.83 6.47
CA ILE A 100 -8.58 23.05 5.68
C ILE A 100 -9.02 23.84 4.45
N VAL A 101 -9.00 23.18 3.28
CA VAL A 101 -9.58 23.73 2.05
C VAL A 101 -10.41 22.65 1.36
N TYR A 102 -11.66 22.97 1.08
CA TYR A 102 -12.60 22.04 0.46
C TYR A 102 -12.42 21.99 -1.06
N THR A 103 -11.59 21.06 -1.56
CA THR A 103 -11.44 20.85 -3.02
C THR A 103 -12.66 20.14 -3.63
N VAL A 104 -12.70 20.02 -4.96
CA VAL A 104 -13.66 19.16 -5.66
C VAL A 104 -13.55 17.72 -5.13
N GLY A 105 -14.69 17.07 -4.86
CA GLY A 105 -14.77 15.70 -4.35
C GLY A 105 -14.68 15.55 -2.83
N THR A 106 -14.48 16.65 -2.09
CA THR A 106 -14.59 16.63 -0.62
C THR A 106 -16.05 16.63 -0.18
N MET A 107 -16.35 16.06 0.99
CA MET A 107 -17.70 15.93 1.57
C MET A 107 -18.36 17.25 1.95
N LYS A 108 -17.61 18.36 1.99
CA LYS A 108 -18.09 19.71 2.37
C LYS A 108 -18.66 19.80 3.79
N GLU A 109 -18.30 18.86 4.65
CA GLU A 109 -18.72 18.80 6.04
C GLU A 109 -17.50 18.74 6.96
N ARG A 110 -17.66 19.26 8.18
CA ARG A 110 -16.62 19.23 9.22
C ARG A 110 -16.55 17.85 9.86
N ILE A 111 -15.35 17.31 9.99
CA ILE A 111 -15.11 15.95 10.49
C ILE A 111 -14.29 16.04 11.77
N VAL A 112 -14.89 15.68 12.91
CA VAL A 112 -14.23 15.65 14.22
C VAL A 112 -14.24 14.24 14.79
N ALA A 113 -13.06 13.67 15.04
CA ALA A 113 -12.90 12.30 15.55
C ALA A 113 -12.35 12.28 16.99
N PRO A 114 -12.81 11.36 17.85
CA PRO A 114 -12.20 11.14 19.15
C PRO A 114 -10.82 10.50 19.01
N VAL A 115 -9.89 10.92 19.85
CA VAL A 115 -8.54 10.35 19.97
C VAL A 115 -8.48 9.48 21.21
N PHE A 116 -8.07 8.23 21.02
CA PHE A 116 -7.97 7.24 22.09
C PHE A 116 -6.55 7.18 22.64
N ASN A 117 -6.44 6.96 23.96
CA ASN A 117 -5.19 6.53 24.59
C ASN A 117 -5.02 5.01 24.49
N LEU A 118 -3.87 4.50 24.98
CA LEU A 118 -3.57 3.05 25.03
C LEU A 118 -4.40 2.26 26.06
N LYS A 119 -5.23 2.94 26.86
CA LYS A 119 -6.18 2.34 27.81
C LYS A 119 -7.60 2.25 27.25
N ASN A 120 -7.78 2.55 25.96
CA ASN A 120 -9.07 2.58 25.27
C ASN A 120 -10.04 3.65 25.80
N GLU A 121 -9.52 4.73 26.36
CA GLU A 121 -10.29 5.90 26.80
C GLU A 121 -10.10 7.06 25.82
N VAL A 122 -11.13 7.90 25.66
CA VAL A 122 -11.05 9.10 24.82
C VAL A 122 -10.43 10.24 25.62
N VAL A 123 -9.33 10.80 25.12
CA VAL A 123 -8.60 11.89 25.81
C VAL A 123 -9.05 13.26 25.30
N HIS A 124 -9.15 13.39 23.97
CA HIS A 124 -9.51 14.65 23.30
C HIS A 124 -10.17 14.36 21.95
N THR A 125 -10.64 15.42 21.30
CA THR A 125 -11.13 15.36 19.92
C THR A 125 -10.16 16.04 18.96
N ARG A 126 -10.11 15.54 17.73
CA ARG A 126 -9.22 16.02 16.69
C ARG A 126 -10.00 16.25 15.41
N GLU A 127 -9.81 17.41 14.80
CA GLU A 127 -10.32 17.69 13.46
C GLU A 127 -9.54 16.93 12.39
N LEU A 128 -10.23 16.37 11.40
CA LEU A 128 -9.65 15.62 10.28
C LEU A 128 -9.80 16.40 8.98
N ASP A 129 -8.73 16.45 8.18
CA ASP A 129 -8.75 17.15 6.87
C ASP A 129 -9.71 16.43 5.88
N PRO A 130 -10.78 17.10 5.40
CA PRO A 130 -11.70 16.57 4.39
C PRO A 130 -11.02 16.20 3.07
N PHE A 131 -9.85 16.76 2.75
CA PHE A 131 -9.09 16.34 1.57
C PHE A 131 -8.56 14.91 1.69
N ILE A 132 -8.32 14.44 2.91
CA ILE A 132 -7.78 13.10 3.22
C ILE A 132 -8.91 12.15 3.57
N PHE A 133 -9.76 12.55 4.52
CA PHE A 133 -10.77 11.71 5.17
C PHE A 133 -12.21 11.97 4.69
N GLY A 134 -12.41 13.01 3.86
CA GLY A 134 -13.70 13.37 3.29
C GLY A 134 -13.70 13.33 1.76
N PHE A 135 -12.76 12.63 1.12
CA PHE A 135 -12.71 12.53 -0.34
C PHE A 135 -13.56 11.36 -0.81
N TYR A 136 -14.81 11.65 -1.20
CA TYR A 136 -15.86 10.63 -1.31
C TYR A 136 -15.47 9.47 -2.25
N PRO A 137 -15.72 8.21 -1.85
CA PRO A 137 -15.18 7.05 -2.56
C PRO A 137 -15.86 6.80 -3.91
N HIS A 138 -15.05 6.51 -4.92
CA HIS A 138 -15.50 6.06 -6.25
C HIS A 138 -14.93 4.68 -6.58
N THR A 139 -15.81 3.75 -6.95
CA THR A 139 -15.46 2.33 -7.19
C THR A 139 -14.40 2.15 -8.29
N VAL A 140 -14.47 2.95 -9.36
CA VAL A 140 -13.51 2.89 -10.47
C VAL A 140 -12.09 3.18 -10.01
N GLU A 141 -11.87 4.23 -9.21
CA GLU A 141 -10.53 4.58 -8.73
C GLU A 141 -10.01 3.56 -7.70
N MET A 142 -10.88 3.07 -6.81
CA MET A 142 -10.51 2.01 -5.87
C MET A 142 -10.18 0.70 -6.60
N SER A 143 -10.91 0.34 -7.66
CA SER A 143 -10.62 -0.85 -8.45
C SER A 143 -9.28 -0.77 -9.18
N LYS A 144 -8.85 0.41 -9.62
CA LYS A 144 -7.50 0.62 -10.20
C LYS A 144 -6.42 0.32 -9.16
N ASN A 145 -6.63 0.76 -7.92
CA ASN A 145 -5.71 0.50 -6.81
C ASN A 145 -5.64 -1.00 -6.47
N VAL A 146 -6.79 -1.66 -6.29
CA VAL A 146 -6.85 -3.12 -6.04
C VAL A 146 -6.20 -3.90 -7.19
N ALA A 147 -6.56 -3.61 -8.44
CA ALA A 147 -6.04 -4.32 -9.60
C ALA A 147 -4.52 -4.15 -9.76
N TYR A 148 -4.01 -2.94 -9.56
CA TYR A 148 -2.56 -2.70 -9.53
C TYR A 148 -1.89 -3.55 -8.45
N TRP A 149 -2.42 -3.52 -7.23
CA TRP A 149 -1.85 -4.21 -6.08
C TRP A 149 -1.80 -5.73 -6.30
N LEU A 150 -2.92 -6.33 -6.73
CA LEU A 150 -3.02 -7.77 -6.98
C LEU A 150 -2.01 -8.24 -8.03
N VAL A 151 -1.83 -7.49 -9.12
CA VAL A 151 -0.84 -7.86 -10.17
C VAL A 151 0.58 -7.63 -9.66
N ARG A 152 0.86 -6.51 -8.99
CA ARG A 152 2.18 -6.16 -8.45
C ARG A 152 2.67 -7.11 -7.35
N CYS A 153 1.75 -7.71 -6.60
CA CYS A 153 2.07 -8.65 -5.52
C CYS A 153 2.21 -10.11 -5.98
N GLN A 154 2.07 -10.40 -7.28
CA GLN A 154 2.39 -11.72 -7.81
C GLN A 154 3.89 -12.02 -7.73
N ASN A 155 4.21 -13.30 -7.53
CA ASN A 155 5.59 -13.76 -7.66
C ASN A 155 5.95 -13.96 -9.15
N PHE A 156 6.56 -12.95 -9.77
CA PHE A 156 6.94 -13.05 -11.18
C PHE A 156 8.08 -14.05 -11.44
N SER A 157 8.89 -14.40 -10.44
CA SER A 157 10.00 -15.33 -10.65
C SER A 157 9.54 -16.76 -10.89
N SER A 158 8.36 -17.13 -10.36
CA SER A 158 7.74 -18.44 -10.58
C SER A 158 7.03 -18.58 -11.92
N MET A 159 6.95 -17.51 -12.73
CA MET A 159 6.30 -17.50 -14.04
C MET A 159 7.25 -17.96 -15.16
N TRP A 160 8.09 -18.96 -14.88
CA TRP A 160 9.05 -19.51 -15.82
C TRP A 160 8.56 -20.86 -16.33
N ASP A 161 8.44 -20.99 -17.65
CA ASP A 161 8.07 -22.22 -18.36
C ASP A 161 9.11 -22.54 -19.44
N TYR A 162 9.27 -23.83 -19.79
CA TYR A 162 10.26 -24.29 -20.77
C TYR A 162 9.89 -23.87 -22.20
N GLU A 163 10.87 -23.36 -22.92
CA GLU A 163 10.75 -23.13 -24.36
C GLU A 163 11.12 -24.39 -25.16
N THR A 164 10.57 -24.54 -26.37
CA THR A 164 10.98 -25.57 -27.34
C THR A 164 12.52 -25.66 -27.49
N ARG A 165 13.24 -24.53 -27.46
CA ARG A 165 14.70 -24.47 -27.60
C ARG A 165 15.47 -24.91 -26.34
N GLU A 166 14.81 -24.94 -25.19
CA GLU A 166 15.39 -25.32 -23.90
C GLU A 166 15.23 -26.82 -23.63
N ILE A 167 14.41 -27.51 -24.43
CA ILE A 167 14.25 -28.96 -24.34
C ILE A 167 15.52 -29.65 -24.85
N TRP A 168 16.20 -30.37 -23.96
CA TRP A 168 17.45 -31.05 -24.25
C TRP A 168 17.23 -32.34 -25.06
N ARG A 169 17.09 -32.19 -26.38
CA ARG A 169 17.01 -33.28 -27.35
C ARG A 169 17.85 -32.99 -28.59
N ARG A 170 18.18 -34.05 -29.34
CA ARG A 170 18.95 -33.97 -30.60
C ARG A 170 18.28 -33.01 -31.59
N ALA A 171 19.01 -32.00 -32.07
CA ALA A 171 18.59 -31.08 -33.13
C ALA A 171 18.72 -31.72 -34.53
N LYS A 172 18.16 -32.93 -34.71
CA LYS A 172 18.12 -33.62 -36.00
C LYS A 172 16.75 -34.27 -36.13
N LYS A 173 16.25 -34.26 -37.37
CA LYS A 173 15.04 -35.00 -37.74
C LYS A 173 15.06 -36.42 -37.22
N ASN A 174 14.00 -36.80 -36.49
CA ASN A 174 13.92 -38.11 -35.85
C ASN A 174 13.73 -39.27 -36.86
N TRP A 175 12.96 -39.06 -37.93
CA TRP A 175 12.75 -40.03 -39.02
C TRP A 175 12.40 -39.33 -40.35
N PRO A 176 12.57 -39.98 -41.52
CA PRO A 176 12.15 -39.44 -42.82
C PRO A 176 10.65 -39.13 -42.90
N ASN A 177 10.22 -38.27 -43.83
CA ASN A 177 8.80 -37.86 -43.93
C ASN A 177 7.86 -38.99 -44.39
N THR A 178 8.42 -40.03 -45.00
CA THR A 178 7.71 -41.15 -45.61
C THR A 178 8.47 -42.44 -45.28
N GLY A 179 7.79 -43.59 -45.38
CA GLY A 179 8.41 -44.92 -45.20
C GLY A 179 8.28 -45.55 -43.81
N MET A 180 7.98 -44.80 -42.75
CA MET A 180 7.86 -45.34 -41.38
C MET A 180 6.41 -45.46 -40.85
N GLY A 181 5.40 -44.99 -41.58
CA GLY A 181 4.00 -44.98 -41.12
C GLY A 181 3.69 -44.00 -39.95
N MET A 182 4.71 -43.33 -39.40
CA MET A 182 4.55 -42.31 -38.36
C MET A 182 4.25 -40.92 -38.95
N ALA A 183 3.59 -40.07 -38.15
CA ALA A 183 3.35 -38.67 -38.52
C ALA A 183 4.67 -37.93 -38.82
N ARG A 184 4.62 -36.98 -39.76
CA ARG A 184 5.78 -36.20 -40.20
C ARG A 184 6.23 -35.23 -39.11
N VAL A 185 7.38 -35.50 -38.49
CA VAL A 185 7.95 -34.63 -37.44
C VAL A 185 9.46 -34.50 -37.61
N SER A 186 9.97 -33.28 -37.48
CA SER A 186 11.40 -32.99 -37.50
C SER A 186 12.02 -33.18 -36.11
N ASP A 187 12.12 -32.11 -35.33
CA ASP A 187 12.57 -32.12 -33.94
C ASP A 187 11.35 -32.14 -33.02
N ARG A 188 11.18 -33.26 -32.29
CA ARG A 188 10.02 -33.50 -31.41
C ARG A 188 10.11 -32.78 -30.06
N LYS A 189 10.52 -31.51 -30.05
CA LYS A 189 10.60 -30.64 -28.86
C LYS A 189 9.37 -29.75 -28.65
N ASN A 190 8.42 -29.76 -29.59
CA ASN A 190 7.24 -28.89 -29.55
C ASN A 190 6.18 -29.38 -28.56
N HIS A 191 5.25 -28.48 -28.20
CA HIS A 191 4.18 -28.71 -27.21
C HIS A 191 3.17 -29.81 -27.59
N SER A 192 3.21 -30.37 -28.80
CA SER A 192 2.38 -31.53 -29.16
C SER A 192 2.81 -32.80 -28.42
N TYR A 193 4.01 -32.79 -27.82
CA TYR A 193 4.52 -33.88 -27.02
C TYR A 193 4.52 -33.52 -25.53
N PRO A 194 4.27 -34.48 -24.62
CA PRO A 194 4.25 -34.21 -23.17
C PRO A 194 5.58 -33.68 -22.60
N TRP A 195 6.71 -34.01 -23.22
CA TRP A 195 8.05 -33.52 -22.83
C TRP A 195 8.46 -32.23 -23.57
N GLY A 196 7.62 -31.73 -24.46
CA GLY A 196 7.94 -30.59 -25.32
C GLY A 196 7.64 -29.25 -24.65
N GLY A 197 8.32 -28.21 -25.11
CA GLY A 197 8.14 -26.84 -24.62
C GLY A 197 7.27 -26.01 -25.55
N HIS A 198 6.72 -24.91 -25.02
CA HIS A 198 5.97 -23.94 -25.79
C HIS A 198 6.91 -23.05 -26.65
N SER A 199 6.42 -22.54 -27.77
CA SER A 199 7.17 -21.54 -28.57
C SER A 199 7.08 -20.13 -27.97
N SER A 200 6.03 -19.86 -27.20
CA SER A 200 5.83 -18.61 -26.46
C SER A 200 5.54 -18.92 -24.98
N PRO A 201 6.53 -19.47 -24.25
CA PRO A 201 6.34 -19.82 -22.85
C PRO A 201 6.17 -18.57 -21.99
N ALA A 202 5.53 -18.75 -20.84
CA ALA A 202 5.59 -17.74 -19.78
C ALA A 202 7.04 -17.59 -19.32
N LYS A 203 7.53 -16.34 -19.28
CA LYS A 203 8.83 -16.01 -18.71
C LYS A 203 8.69 -14.77 -17.83
N PRO A 204 9.44 -14.66 -16.71
CA PRO A 204 9.35 -13.50 -15.81
C PRO A 204 9.53 -12.16 -16.55
N TRP A 205 10.45 -12.09 -17.51
CA TRP A 205 10.72 -10.89 -18.32
C TRP A 205 9.73 -10.64 -19.47
N ASN A 206 8.86 -11.60 -19.77
CA ASN A 206 7.75 -11.41 -20.71
C ASN A 206 6.48 -10.92 -20.01
N MET A 207 6.39 -11.08 -18.68
CA MET A 207 5.30 -10.57 -17.86
C MET A 207 5.34 -9.04 -17.72
N LEU A 208 4.23 -8.47 -17.26
CA LEU A 208 4.06 -7.02 -17.11
C LEU A 208 3.82 -6.63 -15.66
N MET A 209 4.68 -5.78 -15.12
CA MET A 209 4.45 -5.01 -13.91
C MET A 209 3.68 -3.75 -14.30
N PRO A 210 2.45 -3.53 -13.78
CA PRO A 210 1.68 -2.34 -14.11
C PRO A 210 2.39 -1.08 -13.58
N THR A 211 2.07 0.06 -14.18
CA THR A 211 2.57 1.37 -13.75
C THR A 211 1.46 2.12 -13.03
N MET A 212 1.75 2.62 -11.83
CA MET A 212 0.81 3.45 -11.05
C MET A 212 1.28 4.91 -11.02
N ASP A 213 0.42 5.82 -11.44
CA ASP A 213 0.67 7.26 -11.33
C ASP A 213 0.39 7.76 -9.91
N VAL A 214 1.20 8.73 -9.45
CA VAL A 214 1.16 9.29 -8.10
C VAL A 214 -0.21 9.94 -7.81
N ARG A 215 -0.80 10.63 -8.79
CA ARG A 215 -2.11 11.28 -8.61
C ARG A 215 -3.21 10.25 -8.41
N THR A 216 -3.19 9.17 -9.20
CA THR A 216 -4.17 8.08 -9.11
C THR A 216 -4.01 7.29 -7.81
N TRP A 217 -2.78 7.01 -7.41
CA TRP A 217 -2.45 6.36 -6.12
C TRP A 217 -2.96 7.19 -4.93
N SER A 218 -2.56 8.46 -4.86
CA SER A 218 -2.99 9.38 -3.80
C SER A 218 -4.51 9.51 -3.75
N LYS A 219 -5.16 9.72 -4.89
CA LYS A 219 -6.62 9.86 -4.98
C LYS A 219 -7.33 8.62 -4.48
N SER A 220 -6.96 7.43 -4.95
CA SER A 220 -7.59 6.18 -4.55
C SER A 220 -7.34 5.84 -3.07
N ASN A 221 -6.15 6.13 -2.54
CA ASN A 221 -5.84 5.94 -1.13
C ASN A 221 -6.67 6.86 -0.21
N ARG A 222 -6.84 8.15 -0.56
CA ARG A 222 -7.71 9.08 0.18
C ARG A 222 -9.17 8.63 0.16
N MET A 223 -9.66 8.12 -0.99
CA MET A 223 -10.99 7.50 -1.08
C MET A 223 -11.16 6.30 -0.14
N LEU A 224 -10.14 5.46 -0.01
CA LEU A 224 -10.21 4.27 0.86
C LEU A 224 -10.20 4.63 2.33
N VAL A 225 -9.39 5.61 2.72
CA VAL A 225 -9.39 6.15 4.08
C VAL A 225 -10.75 6.78 4.40
N THR A 226 -11.32 7.53 3.46
CA THR A 226 -12.69 8.08 3.56
C THR A 226 -13.73 6.96 3.66
N LEU A 227 -13.60 5.88 2.89
CA LEU A 227 -14.49 4.72 2.98
C LEU A 227 -14.44 4.07 4.37
N LYS A 228 -13.24 3.94 4.96
CA LYS A 228 -13.08 3.44 6.33
C LYS A 228 -13.72 4.35 7.37
N LEU A 229 -13.62 5.66 7.18
CA LEU A 229 -14.31 6.65 8.00
C LEU A 229 -15.84 6.48 7.88
N LEU A 230 -16.38 6.47 6.66
CA LEU A 230 -17.83 6.33 6.44
C LEU A 230 -18.41 5.03 7.00
N GLN A 231 -17.61 3.95 7.01
CA GLN A 231 -17.98 2.68 7.61
C GLN A 231 -17.87 2.66 9.15
N GLY A 232 -17.33 3.70 9.79
CA GLY A 232 -17.10 3.74 11.24
C GLY A 232 -15.94 2.85 11.72
N LYS A 233 -14.99 2.54 10.82
CA LYS A 233 -13.88 1.59 11.04
C LYS A 233 -12.52 2.28 11.24
N LEU A 234 -12.50 3.60 11.37
CA LEU A 234 -11.29 4.39 11.58
C LEU A 234 -11.14 4.74 13.08
N GLN A 235 -10.00 4.40 13.67
CA GLN A 235 -9.66 4.79 15.03
C GLN A 235 -8.43 5.69 15.02
N VAL A 236 -8.50 6.83 15.70
CA VAL A 236 -7.35 7.70 15.92
C VAL A 236 -6.80 7.44 17.31
N VAL A 237 -5.49 7.21 17.42
CA VAL A 237 -4.82 6.92 18.70
C VAL A 237 -3.69 7.94 18.90
N GLU A 238 -3.42 8.33 20.14
CA GLU A 238 -2.35 9.28 20.46
C GLU A 238 -0.97 8.79 20.00
N ASN A 239 -0.66 7.52 20.29
CA ASN A 239 0.61 6.86 19.97
C ASN A 239 0.43 5.34 19.82
N LEU A 240 1.42 4.66 19.26
CA LEU A 240 1.51 3.20 19.22
C LEU A 240 2.86 2.79 19.79
N THR A 241 2.95 2.73 21.11
CA THR A 241 4.18 2.35 21.84
C THR A 241 3.88 1.20 22.79
N LEU A 242 4.83 0.28 22.91
CA LEU A 242 4.76 -0.81 23.90
C LEU A 242 5.74 -0.55 25.04
N VAL A 243 5.36 -0.98 26.25
CA VAL A 243 6.25 -0.94 27.43
C VAL A 243 7.50 -1.78 27.18
N GLU A 244 7.30 -2.97 26.60
CA GLU A 244 8.37 -3.88 26.21
C GLU A 244 8.25 -4.26 24.73
N PRO A 245 9.37 -4.54 24.04
CA PRO A 245 9.36 -4.97 22.64
C PRO A 245 8.99 -6.46 22.49
N THR A 246 8.05 -6.96 23.29
CA THR A 246 7.64 -8.36 23.33
C THR A 246 6.26 -8.54 22.68
N GLN A 247 6.01 -9.74 22.15
CA GLN A 247 4.72 -10.06 21.52
C GLN A 247 3.59 -10.14 22.55
N GLU A 248 3.88 -10.52 23.79
CA GLU A 248 2.89 -10.59 24.88
C GLU A 248 2.36 -9.21 25.24
N ALA A 249 3.25 -8.20 25.35
CA ALA A 249 2.86 -6.81 25.55
C ALA A 249 1.99 -6.28 24.39
N TYR A 250 2.28 -6.69 23.15
CA TYR A 250 1.45 -6.36 22.00
C TYR A 250 0.06 -6.98 22.07
N LEU A 251 -0.03 -8.26 22.46
CA LEU A 251 -1.32 -8.96 22.58
C LEU A 251 -2.16 -8.41 23.74
N GLU A 252 -1.53 -8.03 24.86
CA GLU A 252 -2.21 -7.38 25.97
C GLU A 252 -2.75 -6.00 25.57
N LEU A 253 -1.97 -5.21 24.81
CA LEU A 253 -2.45 -3.97 24.23
C LEU A 253 -3.62 -4.20 23.26
N CYS A 254 -3.54 -5.23 22.41
CA CYS A 254 -4.64 -5.55 21.50
C CYS A 254 -5.90 -5.95 22.28
N ARG A 255 -5.74 -6.67 23.40
CA ARG A 255 -6.84 -7.05 24.28
C ARG A 255 -7.47 -5.84 24.96
N SER A 256 -6.67 -4.93 25.51
CA SER A 256 -7.18 -3.72 26.16
C SER A 256 -7.90 -2.79 25.18
N MET A 257 -7.39 -2.68 23.96
CA MET A 257 -7.96 -1.85 22.89
C MET A 257 -9.10 -2.55 22.12
N ASN A 258 -9.47 -3.78 22.48
CA ASN A 258 -10.47 -4.59 21.78
C ASN A 258 -10.17 -4.79 20.28
N TRP A 259 -8.90 -4.91 19.93
CA TRP A 259 -8.43 -5.18 18.58
C TRP A 259 -8.39 -6.69 18.29
N ASP A 260 -9.35 -7.17 17.50
CA ASP A 260 -9.37 -8.58 17.08
C ASP A 260 -8.38 -8.85 15.93
N VAL A 261 -7.15 -9.20 16.30
CA VAL A 261 -6.03 -9.50 15.39
C VAL A 261 -5.92 -10.98 14.99
N ARG A 262 -6.91 -11.82 15.32
CA ARG A 262 -6.90 -13.25 14.94
C ARG A 262 -7.08 -13.44 13.43
N HIS A 263 -6.64 -14.59 12.89
CA HIS A 263 -6.80 -14.92 11.47
C HIS A 263 -8.25 -14.87 10.96
N ASN A 264 -9.19 -15.33 11.78
CA ASN A 264 -10.64 -15.32 11.47
C ASN A 264 -11.38 -14.11 12.08
N GLY A 265 -10.63 -13.26 12.79
CA GLY A 265 -11.12 -12.00 13.33
C GLY A 265 -11.33 -10.93 12.27
N GLY A 266 -11.62 -9.71 12.71
CA GLY A 266 -11.75 -8.56 11.82
C GLY A 266 -10.41 -8.14 11.20
N GLY A 267 -9.32 -8.26 11.96
CA GLY A 267 -7.99 -7.79 11.59
C GLY A 267 -7.83 -6.28 11.67
N VAL A 268 -6.58 -5.84 11.87
CA VAL A 268 -6.26 -4.43 12.13
C VAL A 268 -5.09 -3.95 11.27
N LEU A 269 -5.28 -2.80 10.62
CA LEU A 269 -4.27 -2.11 9.82
C LEU A 269 -3.76 -0.90 10.61
N PHE A 270 -2.48 -0.91 10.97
CA PHE A 270 -1.84 0.13 11.76
C PHE A 270 -1.05 1.08 10.87
N MET A 271 -1.27 2.38 11.01
CA MET A 271 -0.47 3.43 10.42
C MET A 271 0.24 4.20 11.51
N ASP A 272 1.47 3.78 11.81
CA ASP A 272 2.30 4.40 12.84
C ASP A 272 3.15 5.53 12.24
N GLY A 273 2.93 6.74 12.77
CA GLY A 273 3.72 7.93 12.47
C GLY A 273 4.18 8.67 13.72
N GLY A 274 4.25 8.01 14.89
CA GLY A 274 4.56 8.63 16.17
C GLY A 274 3.40 9.41 16.78
N SER A 275 3.68 10.18 17.84
CA SER A 275 2.69 10.98 18.57
C SER A 275 2.53 12.39 18.00
N ARG A 276 1.50 13.12 18.44
CA ARG A 276 1.25 14.51 18.04
C ARG A 276 2.45 15.44 18.25
N LEU A 277 3.14 15.31 19.39
CA LEU A 277 4.29 16.15 19.74
C LEU A 277 5.60 15.65 19.12
N ALA A 278 5.71 14.34 18.88
CA ALA A 278 6.90 13.70 18.34
C ALA A 278 6.57 12.83 17.11
N PRO A 279 6.15 13.44 15.98
CA PRO A 279 5.90 12.70 14.75
C PRO A 279 7.20 12.06 14.23
N SER A 280 7.10 10.86 13.68
CA SER A 280 8.22 10.08 13.15
C SER A 280 7.84 9.39 11.84
N SER A 281 8.74 9.41 10.86
CA SER A 281 8.57 8.66 9.61
C SER A 281 8.93 7.17 9.76
N GLU A 282 9.68 6.85 10.82
CA GLU A 282 10.02 5.48 11.21
C GLU A 282 9.04 4.99 12.27
N TYR A 283 8.76 3.69 12.23
CA TYR A 283 7.92 3.03 13.22
C TYR A 283 8.56 3.12 14.61
N ASP A 284 7.71 3.16 15.64
CA ASP A 284 8.16 2.92 17.01
C ASP A 284 8.84 1.56 17.09
N ARG A 285 9.99 1.53 17.76
CA ARG A 285 10.85 0.35 17.79
C ARG A 285 10.18 -0.79 18.54
N SER A 286 9.58 -0.50 19.70
CA SER A 286 8.98 -1.52 20.56
C SER A 286 7.72 -2.08 19.91
N PHE A 287 6.85 -1.21 19.40
CA PHE A 287 5.64 -1.64 18.70
C PHE A 287 5.96 -2.43 17.44
N PHE A 288 6.95 -2.01 16.64
CA PHE A 288 7.36 -2.75 15.45
C PHE A 288 7.77 -4.19 15.78
N PHE A 289 8.62 -4.40 16.79
CA PHE A 289 9.06 -5.73 17.18
C PHE A 289 7.95 -6.57 17.83
N GLY A 290 7.10 -5.98 18.68
CA GLY A 290 5.98 -6.70 19.29
C GLY A 290 4.89 -7.08 18.29
N SER A 291 4.73 -6.31 17.21
CA SER A 291 3.66 -6.52 16.21
C SER A 291 3.84 -7.73 15.29
N PHE A 292 4.99 -8.42 15.34
CA PHE A 292 5.25 -9.66 14.59
C PHE A 292 4.46 -10.84 15.17
N PHE A 293 3.16 -10.81 15.00
CA PHE A 293 2.22 -11.82 15.47
C PHE A 293 1.66 -12.64 14.31
N ASN A 294 1.44 -13.93 14.53
CA ASN A 294 0.79 -14.81 13.56
C ASN A 294 -0.73 -14.59 13.58
N GLY A 295 -1.19 -13.49 13.01
CA GLY A 295 -2.59 -13.11 12.92
C GLY A 295 -2.89 -12.26 11.69
N ARG A 296 -4.05 -11.61 11.70
CA ARG A 296 -4.46 -10.65 10.67
C ARG A 296 -4.20 -9.22 11.15
N ASN A 297 -2.93 -8.88 11.26
CA ASN A 297 -2.47 -7.54 11.60
C ASN A 297 -1.41 -7.07 10.61
N LYS A 298 -1.43 -5.78 10.26
CA LYS A 298 -0.43 -5.23 9.33
C LYS A 298 -0.04 -3.81 9.69
N LEU A 299 1.25 -3.53 9.65
CA LEU A 299 1.82 -2.20 9.84
C LEU A 299 2.19 -1.56 8.49
N VAL A 300 1.70 -0.35 8.25
CA VAL A 300 1.95 0.43 7.04
C VAL A 300 2.55 1.80 7.36
N ARG A 301 3.26 2.35 6.38
CA ARG A 301 3.93 3.65 6.49
C ARG A 301 2.91 4.81 6.52
N PRO A 302 3.20 5.91 7.24
CA PRO A 302 2.33 7.08 7.36
C PRO A 302 2.39 7.98 6.12
N THR A 303 2.05 7.43 4.95
CA THR A 303 2.02 8.15 3.66
C THR A 303 0.98 7.54 2.73
N LEU A 304 0.24 8.40 2.03
CA LEU A 304 -0.69 8.01 0.98
C LEU A 304 -0.14 8.30 -0.42
N LEU A 305 1.02 8.95 -0.51
CA LEU A 305 1.76 9.19 -1.76
C LEU A 305 2.62 7.97 -2.14
N CYS A 306 3.14 8.00 -3.36
CA CYS A 306 4.16 7.07 -3.82
C CYS A 306 5.23 7.82 -4.62
N ASP A 307 6.42 7.23 -4.72
CA ASP A 307 7.47 7.75 -5.58
C ASP A 307 7.04 7.65 -7.05
N GLU A 308 7.58 8.54 -7.89
CA GLU A 308 7.28 8.52 -9.33
C GLU A 308 7.75 7.20 -9.95
N PRO A 309 6.89 6.54 -10.75
CA PRO A 309 7.26 5.31 -11.42
C PRO A 309 8.24 5.59 -12.56
N TYR A 310 9.23 4.72 -12.75
CA TYR A 310 10.14 4.77 -13.89
C TYR A 310 10.39 3.38 -14.50
N ASP A 311 10.73 3.33 -15.79
CA ASP A 311 11.17 2.13 -16.50
C ASP A 311 12.38 2.43 -17.38
N TYR A 312 13.58 2.13 -16.88
CA TYR A 312 14.83 2.33 -17.61
C TYR A 312 15.03 1.32 -18.76
N ASN A 313 14.20 0.28 -18.87
CA ASN A 313 14.32 -0.77 -19.89
C ASN A 313 13.07 -0.89 -20.77
N ARG A 314 12.39 0.24 -21.02
CA ARG A 314 11.15 0.29 -21.80
C ARG A 314 11.27 -0.32 -23.20
N SER A 315 12.41 -0.11 -23.87
CA SER A 315 12.68 -0.60 -25.23
C SER A 315 13.40 -1.96 -25.27
N SER A 316 13.54 -2.65 -24.14
CA SER A 316 14.31 -3.92 -24.05
C SER A 316 15.78 -3.78 -24.49
N SER A 317 16.37 -2.58 -24.35
CA SER A 317 17.79 -2.32 -24.63
C SER A 317 18.73 -3.16 -23.77
N LYS A 318 18.30 -3.53 -22.56
CA LYS A 318 19.00 -4.45 -21.66
C LYS A 318 18.38 -5.84 -21.77
N GLN A 319 18.88 -6.66 -22.69
CA GLN A 319 18.39 -8.03 -22.94
C GLN A 319 18.56 -8.98 -21.74
N LYS A 320 19.53 -8.72 -20.85
CA LYS A 320 19.82 -9.56 -19.67
C LYS A 320 18.91 -9.29 -18.46
N THR A 321 17.94 -8.38 -18.57
CA THR A 321 17.03 -8.08 -17.45
C THR A 321 16.12 -9.28 -17.16
N LYS A 322 16.17 -9.79 -15.92
CA LYS A 322 15.41 -10.97 -15.47
C LYS A 322 14.06 -10.65 -14.79
N GLY A 323 13.62 -9.40 -14.82
CA GLY A 323 12.38 -8.94 -14.19
C GLY A 323 11.31 -8.55 -15.22
N PRO A 324 10.06 -8.37 -14.79
CA PRO A 324 8.95 -8.02 -15.69
C PRO A 324 9.15 -6.68 -16.41
N LYS A 325 8.46 -6.53 -17.54
CA LYS A 325 8.34 -5.27 -18.28
C LYS A 325 7.57 -4.24 -17.45
N GLY A 326 7.77 -2.95 -17.71
CA GLY A 326 7.09 -1.87 -16.99
C GLY A 326 7.86 -1.35 -15.79
N GLN A 327 7.15 -0.82 -14.79
CA GLN A 327 7.72 -0.10 -13.64
C GLN A 327 8.82 -0.89 -12.91
N LYS A 328 9.99 -0.25 -12.71
CA LYS A 328 11.16 -0.83 -12.03
C LYS A 328 11.28 -0.41 -10.55
N ASN A 329 10.50 0.57 -10.14
CA ASN A 329 10.34 0.98 -8.74
C ASN A 329 8.90 0.72 -8.28
N PRO A 330 8.45 -0.54 -8.14
CA PRO A 330 7.09 -0.83 -7.72
C PRO A 330 6.84 -0.35 -6.29
N ILE A 331 5.58 -0.03 -5.98
CA ILE A 331 5.20 0.46 -4.64
C ILE A 331 5.59 -0.58 -3.56
N PRO A 332 6.28 -0.21 -2.47
CA PRO A 332 6.66 -1.15 -1.42
C PRO A 332 5.47 -1.84 -0.73
N ILE A 333 5.67 -3.06 -0.22
CA ILE A 333 4.61 -3.91 0.39
C ILE A 333 3.99 -3.31 1.67
N ASN A 334 4.74 -2.46 2.38
CA ASN A 334 4.33 -1.79 3.61
C ASN A 334 3.68 -0.41 3.35
N ARG A 335 3.21 -0.13 2.14
CA ARG A 335 2.41 1.07 1.83
C ARG A 335 0.93 0.77 2.03
N PHE A 336 0.18 1.78 2.49
CA PHE A 336 -1.27 1.72 2.52
C PHE A 336 -1.83 1.50 1.11
N ASN A 337 -2.81 0.62 0.96
CA ASN A 337 -3.42 0.26 -0.31
C ASN A 337 -4.83 -0.32 -0.11
N ALA A 338 -5.56 -0.46 -1.22
CA ALA A 338 -6.95 -0.94 -1.21
C ALA A 338 -7.11 -2.38 -0.70
N TYR A 339 -6.22 -3.28 -1.09
CA TYR A 339 -6.34 -4.69 -0.73
C TYR A 339 -6.21 -4.88 0.78
N ASP A 340 -5.17 -4.29 1.39
CA ASP A 340 -4.97 -4.38 2.83
C ASP A 340 -6.08 -3.65 3.60
N ALA A 341 -6.50 -2.48 3.13
CA ALA A 341 -7.60 -1.75 3.75
C ALA A 341 -8.91 -2.56 3.70
N LEU A 342 -9.21 -3.26 2.61
CA LEU A 342 -10.45 -4.05 2.50
C LEU A 342 -10.39 -5.37 3.29
N THR A 343 -9.20 -5.94 3.47
CA THR A 343 -9.01 -7.24 4.18
C THR A 343 -8.91 -7.10 5.70
N HIS A 344 -8.47 -5.94 6.20
CA HIS A 344 -8.45 -5.61 7.63
C HIS A 344 -9.67 -4.76 7.97
N HIS A 345 -10.43 -5.15 8.98
CA HIS A 345 -11.65 -4.48 9.39
C HIS A 345 -11.35 -3.06 9.89
N LEU A 346 -10.49 -2.93 10.91
CA LEU A 346 -10.15 -1.64 11.53
C LEU A 346 -8.91 -1.00 10.91
N LEU A 347 -8.93 0.33 10.78
CA LEU A 347 -7.79 1.17 10.43
C LEU A 347 -7.44 2.05 11.63
N VAL A 348 -6.25 1.87 12.18
CA VAL A 348 -5.72 2.64 13.31
C VAL A 348 -4.67 3.62 12.79
N ILE A 349 -4.84 4.91 13.06
CA ILE A 349 -3.92 5.97 12.63
C ILE A 349 -3.47 6.77 13.84
N THR A 350 -2.16 7.01 13.96
CA THR A 350 -1.65 7.87 15.04
C THR A 350 -1.73 9.36 14.69
N GLU A 351 -1.78 10.24 15.68
CA GLU A 351 -1.75 11.69 15.44
C GLU A 351 -0.49 12.14 14.68
N GLY A 352 0.66 11.52 14.93
CA GLY A 352 1.88 11.81 14.17
C GLY A 352 1.81 11.36 12.71
N ALA A 353 1.00 10.35 12.38
CA ALA A 353 0.69 9.98 11.00
C ALA A 353 -0.24 11.01 10.36
N LEU A 354 -1.29 11.48 11.05
CA LEU A 354 -2.17 12.56 10.56
C LEU A 354 -1.38 13.80 10.15
N LEU A 355 -0.46 14.25 11.01
CA LEU A 355 0.40 15.40 10.73
C LEU A 355 1.24 15.20 9.46
N GLN A 356 1.79 13.99 9.25
CA GLN A 356 2.57 13.68 8.06
C GLN A 356 1.73 13.66 6.78
N LEU A 357 0.51 13.12 6.86
CA LEU A 357 -0.42 13.11 5.74
C LEU A 357 -0.88 14.53 5.37
N GLU A 358 -1.17 15.36 6.37
CA GLU A 358 -1.51 16.77 6.18
C GLU A 358 -0.35 17.54 5.53
N ASP A 359 0.88 17.37 6.02
CA ASP A 359 2.06 18.07 5.48
C ASP A 359 2.41 17.62 4.05
N GLU A 360 2.37 16.31 3.76
CA GLU A 360 2.68 15.81 2.42
C GLU A 360 1.62 16.19 1.38
N LEU A 361 0.34 16.25 1.76
CA LEU A 361 -0.77 16.52 0.85
C LEU A 361 -1.11 18.00 0.75
N PHE A 362 -0.59 18.88 1.62
CA PHE A 362 -0.92 20.30 1.61
C PHE A 362 -0.61 20.96 0.26
N ALA A 363 0.61 20.77 -0.26
CA ALA A 363 1.00 21.32 -1.56
C ALA A 363 0.13 20.75 -2.71
N HIS A 364 -0.18 19.46 -2.66
CA HIS A 364 -1.08 18.83 -3.65
C HIS A 364 -2.48 19.43 -3.61
N LYS A 365 -3.05 19.62 -2.41
CA LYS A 365 -4.36 20.24 -2.19
C LYS A 365 -4.40 21.65 -2.77
N LEU A 366 -3.41 22.49 -2.48
CA LEU A 366 -3.34 23.86 -3.01
C LEU A 366 -3.17 23.89 -4.53
N SER A 367 -2.41 22.95 -5.11
CA SER A 367 -2.23 22.86 -6.57
C SER A 367 -3.50 22.51 -7.35
N ILE A 368 -4.47 21.86 -6.69
CA ILE A 368 -5.75 21.46 -7.27
C ILE A 368 -6.76 22.61 -7.25
N LEU A 369 -6.57 23.59 -6.36
CA LEU A 369 -7.48 24.73 -6.25
C LEU A 369 -7.51 25.56 -7.54
N PRO A 370 -8.69 26.05 -7.95
CA PRO A 370 -8.79 26.91 -9.13
C PRO A 370 -8.05 28.24 -8.89
N PRO A 371 -7.62 28.93 -9.96
CA PRO A 371 -6.75 30.11 -9.85
C PRO A 371 -7.36 31.25 -9.02
N HIS A 372 -8.69 31.47 -9.10
CA HIS A 372 -9.36 32.53 -8.34
C HIS A 372 -9.34 32.28 -6.81
N ILE A 373 -9.46 31.02 -6.35
CA ILE A 373 -9.30 30.68 -4.93
C ILE A 373 -7.82 30.70 -4.54
N ARG A 374 -6.93 30.28 -5.45
CA ARG A 374 -5.48 30.27 -5.17
C ARG A 374 -4.94 31.68 -4.90
N ALA A 375 -5.47 32.68 -5.59
CA ALA A 375 -5.13 34.09 -5.38
C ALA A 375 -5.49 34.59 -3.97
N GLN A 376 -6.53 34.02 -3.34
CA GLN A 376 -6.99 34.37 -1.99
C GLN A 376 -6.21 33.65 -0.87
N LEU A 377 -5.34 32.68 -1.20
CA LEU A 377 -4.62 31.92 -0.19
C LEU A 377 -3.64 32.76 0.67
N PRO A 378 -2.85 33.70 0.09
CA PRO A 378 -2.02 34.58 0.90
C PRO A 378 -2.86 35.52 1.77
N GLU A 379 -4.00 36.02 1.24
CA GLU A 379 -4.90 36.92 1.97
C GLU A 379 -5.49 36.25 3.23
N ASN A 380 -5.75 34.95 3.14
CA ASN A 380 -6.26 34.13 4.25
C ASN A 380 -5.17 33.53 5.15
N GLY A 381 -3.89 33.87 4.94
CA GLY A 381 -2.76 33.34 5.73
C GLY A 381 -2.43 31.86 5.48
N PHE A 382 -2.91 31.26 4.37
CA PHE A 382 -2.71 29.82 4.10
C PHE A 382 -1.36 29.52 3.43
N LEU A 383 -0.63 30.56 3.00
CA LEU A 383 0.69 30.46 2.36
C LEU A 383 1.82 31.05 3.21
N ASP A 384 1.57 31.33 4.49
CA ASP A 384 2.57 31.88 5.40
C ASP A 384 3.79 30.96 5.50
N SER A 385 4.96 31.52 5.21
CA SER A 385 6.18 30.75 5.08
C SER A 385 7.15 31.01 6.23
N ALA A 386 7.41 29.96 7.01
CA ALA A 386 8.47 30.00 8.02
C ALA A 386 9.88 30.21 7.44
N VAL A 387 10.06 30.08 6.12
CA VAL A 387 11.33 30.37 5.44
C VAL A 387 11.50 31.87 5.20
N LEU A 388 10.39 32.58 4.94
CA LEU A 388 10.38 34.03 4.71
C LEU A 388 10.29 34.82 6.03
N GLY A 389 9.91 34.14 7.12
CA GLY A 389 9.82 34.74 8.46
C GLY A 389 8.40 35.13 8.87
N ASP A 390 7.41 34.84 8.03
CA ASP A 390 6.01 35.19 8.26
C ASP A 390 5.44 34.52 9.53
N VAL A 391 5.84 33.27 9.77
CA VAL A 391 5.39 32.44 10.90
C VAL A 391 6.53 31.63 11.51
N HIS A 392 6.35 31.21 12.77
CA HIS A 392 7.26 30.27 13.40
C HIS A 392 7.27 28.90 12.67
N PRO A 393 8.41 28.20 12.65
CA PRO A 393 8.51 26.91 11.98
C PRO A 393 7.58 25.88 12.61
N LEU A 394 6.65 25.35 11.79
CA LEU A 394 5.70 24.31 12.16
C LEU A 394 6.39 23.04 12.70
N CYS A 395 5.66 22.28 13.53
CA CYS A 395 6.09 20.99 14.03
C CYS A 395 6.40 20.04 12.86
N ARG A 396 7.63 19.52 12.79
CA ARG A 396 8.10 18.57 11.75
C ARG A 396 8.50 17.23 12.36
N PRO A 397 8.48 16.14 11.56
CA PRO A 397 8.92 14.83 12.03
C PRO A 397 10.38 14.83 12.52
N SER A 398 10.66 13.95 13.47
CA SER A 398 11.95 13.80 14.16
C SER A 398 13.14 13.65 13.21
N ARG A 399 12.97 13.02 12.04
CA ARG A 399 14.02 12.90 11.02
C ARG A 399 14.34 14.22 10.29
N TRP A 400 13.36 15.11 10.16
CA TRP A 400 13.49 16.37 9.44
C TRP A 400 14.10 17.49 10.29
N ARG A 401 13.81 17.55 11.60
CA ARG A 401 14.36 18.58 12.50
C ARG A 401 15.90 18.62 12.50
N PRO A 402 16.64 17.50 12.66
CA PRO A 402 18.10 17.49 12.59
C PRO A 402 18.64 17.84 11.22
N ARG A 403 17.93 17.49 10.13
CA ARG A 403 18.34 17.86 8.76
C ARG A 403 18.28 19.37 8.54
N VAL A 404 17.23 20.04 9.05
CA VAL A 404 17.12 21.51 9.00
C VAL A 404 18.21 22.15 9.87
N GLY A 405 18.44 21.63 11.08
CA GLY A 405 19.55 22.08 11.94
C GLY A 405 20.92 21.97 11.26
N ARG A 406 21.21 20.82 10.62
CA ARG A 406 22.44 20.60 9.84
C ARG A 406 22.54 21.54 8.63
N ARG A 407 21.44 21.81 7.93
CA ARG A 407 21.42 22.77 6.82
C ARG A 407 21.72 24.19 7.29
N ARG A 408 21.13 24.63 8.41
CA ARG A 408 21.45 25.93 9.04
C ARG A 408 22.91 26.01 9.45
N ALA A 409 23.45 24.97 10.10
CA ALA A 409 24.86 24.90 10.46
C ALA A 409 25.80 24.97 9.24
N ARG A 410 25.44 24.31 8.12
CA ARG A 410 26.21 24.39 6.87
C ARG A 410 26.09 25.75 6.17
N ALA A 411 24.94 26.42 6.23
CA ALA A 411 24.76 27.74 5.64
C ALA A 411 25.68 28.81 6.26
N CYS A 412 26.05 28.68 7.54
CA CYS A 412 27.04 29.56 8.16
C CYS A 412 28.45 29.42 7.53
N SER A 413 28.77 28.26 6.95
CA SER A 413 30.08 28.02 6.30
C SER A 413 30.18 28.53 4.86
N THR A 414 29.06 28.93 4.23
CA THR A 414 29.05 29.44 2.84
C THR A 414 29.29 30.96 2.73
N ALA A 415 29.52 31.67 3.84
CA ALA A 415 29.61 33.13 3.87
C ALA A 415 30.80 33.78 3.13
N PRO A 416 31.99 33.15 2.90
CA PRO A 416 33.07 33.82 2.19
C PRO A 416 33.35 33.26 0.78
N PHE A 417 32.35 32.77 0.05
CA PHE A 417 32.52 32.35 -1.36
C PHE A 417 32.15 33.47 -2.34
N THR A 418 32.74 34.66 -2.15
CA THR A 418 32.83 35.70 -3.19
C THR A 418 34.13 36.47 -2.99
N ILE A 419 35.22 35.98 -3.59
CA ILE A 419 36.47 36.74 -3.74
C ILE A 419 36.57 37.20 -5.20
N THR A 420 36.25 38.48 -5.36
CA THR A 420 36.78 39.47 -6.32
C THR A 420 37.30 39.00 -7.69
N ARG A 421 36.54 39.36 -8.71
CA ARG A 421 37.00 39.61 -10.09
C ARG A 421 37.58 41.03 -10.13
N THR A 422 38.90 41.21 -10.09
CA THR A 422 39.66 42.37 -10.63
C THR A 422 41.16 42.16 -10.37
N ASN A 423 41.87 41.70 -11.40
CA ASN A 423 43.11 42.29 -11.93
C ASN A 423 43.79 41.26 -12.85
N LEU A 424 43.63 41.50 -14.15
CA LEU A 424 44.43 40.91 -15.21
C LEU A 424 45.86 41.44 -15.09
N GLY A 425 46.83 40.53 -15.01
CA GLY A 425 48.28 40.78 -15.08
C GLY A 425 48.99 39.45 -15.37
N PRO A 426 50.06 39.43 -16.18
CA PRO A 426 50.17 38.50 -17.30
C PRO A 426 50.63 37.08 -16.93
N MET A 427 50.06 36.10 -17.63
CA MET A 427 50.51 34.72 -17.69
C MET A 427 51.98 34.64 -18.12
N LYS A 428 52.83 34.08 -17.26
CA LYS A 428 54.09 33.47 -17.65
C LYS A 428 53.89 31.96 -17.77
N GLU A 429 54.13 31.45 -18.97
CA GLU A 429 54.13 30.04 -19.32
C GLU A 429 55.12 29.23 -18.47
N ARG A 430 54.71 28.03 -18.02
CA ARG A 430 55.61 26.89 -17.77
C ARG A 430 54.94 25.56 -18.17
N PRO A 431 55.73 24.56 -18.64
CA PRO A 431 55.29 23.49 -19.52
C PRO A 431 54.89 22.19 -18.78
N PRO A 432 54.33 21.18 -19.48
CA PRO A 432 53.53 20.13 -18.86
C PRO A 432 54.37 18.90 -18.47
N THR A 433 54.15 18.36 -17.27
CA THR A 433 54.70 17.07 -16.86
C THR A 433 53.61 15.99 -16.79
N ARG A 434 53.76 15.02 -17.70
CA ARG A 434 53.09 13.72 -17.75
C ARG A 434 53.22 12.97 -16.42
N TRP A 435 52.14 12.33 -15.99
CA TRP A 435 52.16 11.24 -15.01
C TRP A 435 51.65 9.96 -15.66
N THR A 436 52.52 8.95 -15.72
CA THR A 436 52.22 7.55 -16.03
C THR A 436 52.35 6.69 -14.76
N PRO A 437 51.66 5.54 -14.68
CA PRO A 437 51.44 4.80 -13.44
C PRO A 437 52.58 3.81 -13.13
N ARG A 438 52.81 3.49 -11.85
CA ARG A 438 53.69 2.39 -11.42
C ARG A 438 52.89 1.29 -10.70
N MET A 439 53.14 0.07 -11.17
CA MET A 439 52.75 -1.22 -10.61
C MET A 439 53.79 -1.74 -9.60
N ALA A 440 53.28 -2.49 -8.59
CA ALA A 440 53.83 -3.68 -7.91
C ALA A 440 55.13 -3.53 -7.06
N PRO A 441 55.46 -4.44 -6.08
CA PRO A 441 55.34 -5.91 -6.16
C PRO A 441 54.86 -6.71 -4.93
N CYS A 442 54.51 -7.97 -5.22
CA CYS A 442 54.35 -9.11 -4.31
C CYS A 442 55.66 -9.52 -3.61
N ARG A 443 55.54 -10.13 -2.42
CA ARG A 443 56.45 -11.18 -1.94
C ARG A 443 55.73 -12.20 -1.06
N ASP A 444 55.90 -13.46 -1.43
CA ASP A 444 55.54 -14.68 -0.71
C ASP A 444 56.48 -14.96 0.46
N THR A 445 55.96 -15.60 1.51
CA THR A 445 56.69 -16.64 2.26
C THR A 445 55.73 -17.76 2.68
N CYS A 446 56.14 -18.98 2.34
CA CYS A 446 55.50 -20.27 2.60
C CYS A 446 55.69 -20.76 4.05
N GLY A 447 54.81 -21.69 4.49
CA GLY A 447 55.18 -22.72 5.47
C GLY A 447 53.99 -23.46 6.13
N PRO A 448 53.92 -24.81 6.15
CA PRO A 448 52.68 -25.57 6.29
C PRO A 448 52.49 -26.24 7.66
N LYS A 449 51.26 -26.66 8.01
CA LYS A 449 51.03 -27.72 9.02
C LYS A 449 50.10 -28.81 8.49
N LYS A 450 50.57 -30.03 8.73
CA LYS A 450 50.13 -31.33 8.21
C LYS A 450 48.79 -31.82 8.80
N LEU A 451 48.14 -32.62 7.97
CA LEU A 451 47.20 -33.71 8.29
C LEU A 451 47.65 -34.59 9.46
N LEU A 452 46.68 -35.02 10.27
CA LEU A 452 46.65 -36.32 10.94
C LEU A 452 45.20 -36.81 10.94
N GLY A 453 44.99 -37.98 10.37
CA GLY A 453 43.74 -38.73 10.44
C GLY A 453 43.90 -40.01 11.27
N LYS A 454 42.78 -40.73 11.36
CA LYS A 454 42.50 -42.04 12.01
C LYS A 454 42.17 -41.95 13.51
N CYS A 455 40.97 -42.36 13.90
CA CYS A 455 40.45 -43.74 13.85
C CYS A 455 39.06 -43.76 13.22
#